data_AF-A0A2B4RL19-F1
#
_entry.id   AF-A0A2B4RL19-F1
#
_cell.length_a   1.000
_cell.length_b   1.000
_cell.length_c   1.000
_cell.angle_alpha   90.00
_cell.angle_beta   90.00
_cell.angle_gamma   90.00
#
_symmetry.space_group_name_H-M   'P 1'
#
loop_
_entity.id
_entity.type
_entity.pdbx_description
1 polymer ?
#
loop_
_entity_poly.entity_id
_entity_poly.type
_entity_poly.pdbx_seq_one_letter_code
_entity_poly.pdbx_strand_id
1 'polypeptide(L)'
;MQCPDVVVASLDTNSFQSKQTVHVNERSGWSPAPAGFAPSADWQTEQAADFADIRQKLAHHRSKPGKEYSTKLALPRKSDSMGWCQFCLGEQIAMKIFGRKDNKKTVNDEKALEGSNLQTTNQEGTPPLLSVLLQINQATLLQVLEYHVEWLEEIGFSHDQGKWFYALLVCLEKPLLPETTSLLRTLARLCATLRASLVFYSTD
;
A
#
# COMPACT_ATOMS: atom_id res chain seq x y z
N MET A 1 6.42 65.99 -9.04
CA MET A 1 7.44 64.94 -9.24
C MET A 1 6.73 63.61 -9.16
N GLN A 2 6.48 62.94 -10.28
CA GLN A 2 5.73 61.68 -10.36
C GLN A 2 6.76 60.55 -10.43
N CYS A 3 6.91 59.75 -9.37
CA CYS A 3 7.71 58.53 -9.44
C CYS A 3 6.88 57.42 -10.08
N PRO A 4 7.49 56.58 -10.95
CA PRO A 4 6.81 55.44 -11.53
C PRO A 4 6.50 54.39 -10.44
N ASP A 5 5.29 53.82 -10.51
CA ASP A 5 4.74 52.85 -9.55
C ASP A 5 5.53 51.53 -9.54
N VAL A 6 6.07 51.14 -10.70
CA VAL A 6 7.01 50.03 -10.84
C VAL A 6 8.11 50.41 -11.83
N VAL A 7 9.34 50.11 -11.46
CA VAL A 7 10.51 50.21 -12.32
C VAL A 7 11.22 48.87 -12.32
N VAL A 8 11.56 48.37 -13.52
CA VAL A 8 12.27 47.10 -13.71
C VAL A 8 13.66 47.39 -14.22
N ALA A 9 14.67 46.87 -13.54
CA ALA A 9 16.05 46.95 -13.97
C ALA A 9 16.37 45.83 -14.97
N SER A 10 16.95 46.19 -16.11
CA SER A 10 17.45 45.23 -17.09
C SER A 10 18.80 44.68 -16.64
N LEU A 11 18.83 43.40 -16.27
CA LEU A 11 20.06 42.67 -15.90
C LEU A 11 20.36 41.60 -16.96
N ASP A 12 21.63 41.43 -17.32
CA ASP A 12 22.07 40.31 -18.16
C ASP A 12 22.14 39.04 -17.31
N THR A 13 21.20 38.13 -17.55
CA THR A 13 21.03 36.90 -16.75
C THR A 13 21.66 35.66 -17.39
N ASN A 14 22.30 35.79 -18.56
CA ASN A 14 22.83 34.64 -19.31
C ASN A 14 23.86 33.82 -18.53
N SER A 15 24.71 34.50 -17.74
CA SER A 15 25.75 33.84 -16.92
C SER A 15 25.21 33.01 -15.74
N PHE A 16 23.92 33.14 -15.41
CA PHE A 16 23.26 32.44 -14.31
C PHE A 16 22.38 31.26 -14.77
N GLN A 17 22.07 31.16 -16.07
CA GLN A 17 21.21 30.10 -16.60
C GLN A 17 21.79 28.70 -16.33
N SER A 18 23.11 28.53 -16.45
CA SER A 18 23.79 27.26 -16.18
C SER A 18 24.07 27.00 -14.69
N LYS A 19 23.74 27.94 -13.80
CA LYS A 19 23.98 27.87 -12.35
C LYS A 19 22.71 27.70 -11.53
N GLN A 20 21.57 27.51 -12.19
CA GLN A 20 20.31 27.28 -11.51
C GLN A 20 20.30 25.91 -10.84
N THR A 21 19.82 25.85 -9.60
CA THR A 21 19.59 24.58 -8.91
C THR A 21 18.54 23.79 -9.66
N VAL A 22 18.89 22.58 -10.09
CA VAL A 22 17.93 21.66 -10.71
C VAL A 22 17.01 21.13 -9.62
N HIS A 23 15.71 21.31 -9.79
CA HIS A 23 14.74 20.64 -8.95
C HIS A 23 14.64 19.18 -9.40
N VAL A 24 15.32 18.28 -8.67
CA VAL A 24 15.24 16.85 -8.93
C VAL A 24 13.83 16.38 -8.60
N ASN A 25 13.07 16.01 -9.63
CA ASN A 25 11.80 15.33 -9.43
C ASN A 25 12.09 13.83 -9.32
N GLU A 26 12.24 13.34 -8.09
CA GLU A 26 12.48 11.92 -7.78
C GLU A 26 11.32 11.00 -8.24
N ARG A 27 10.21 11.58 -8.69
CA ARG A 27 9.06 10.85 -9.23
C ARG A 27 9.37 10.40 -10.65
N SER A 28 9.87 9.17 -10.79
CA SER A 28 9.80 8.47 -12.07
C SER A 28 8.35 8.51 -12.58
N GLY A 29 8.18 8.73 -13.89
CA GLY A 29 6.87 8.69 -14.53
C GLY A 29 6.19 7.32 -14.36
N TRP A 30 4.99 7.19 -14.90
CA TRP A 30 4.29 5.90 -14.89
C TRP A 30 4.80 5.03 -16.02
N SER A 31 5.18 3.78 -15.71
CA SER A 31 5.51 2.79 -16.73
C SER A 31 4.25 2.43 -17.54
N PRO A 32 4.25 2.60 -18.87
CA PRO A 32 3.09 2.27 -19.69
C PRO A 32 2.82 0.76 -19.65
N ALA A 33 1.56 0.38 -19.92
CA ALA A 33 1.21 -1.02 -20.06
C ALA A 33 1.93 -1.61 -21.27
N PRO A 34 2.42 -2.86 -21.21
CA PRO A 34 2.75 -3.59 -22.42
C PRO A 34 1.54 -3.67 -23.37
N ALA A 35 1.80 -3.82 -24.67
CA ALA A 35 0.75 -3.91 -25.67
C ALA A 35 -0.23 -5.06 -25.32
N GLY A 36 -1.53 -4.78 -25.38
CA GLY A 36 -2.59 -5.73 -25.00
C GLY A 36 -2.94 -5.81 -23.50
N PHE A 37 -2.14 -5.20 -22.61
CA PHE A 37 -2.39 -5.19 -21.15
C PHE A 37 -3.03 -3.88 -20.64
N ALA A 38 -3.25 -2.90 -21.51
CA ALA A 38 -3.96 -1.67 -21.15
C ALA A 38 -5.47 -1.93 -21.14
N PRO A 39 -6.18 -1.71 -20.02
CA PRO A 39 -7.64 -1.82 -20.01
C PRO A 39 -8.29 -0.68 -20.80
N SER A 40 -9.48 -0.94 -21.35
CA SER A 40 -10.27 0.10 -22.03
C SER A 40 -10.74 1.19 -21.05
N ALA A 41 -11.07 2.37 -21.58
CA ALA A 41 -11.60 3.47 -20.77
C ALA A 41 -12.96 3.12 -20.13
N ASP A 42 -13.80 2.38 -20.86
CA ASP A 42 -15.10 1.93 -20.37
C ASP A 42 -14.96 0.99 -19.18
N TRP A 43 -14.05 0.01 -19.28
CA TRP A 43 -13.75 -0.91 -18.18
C TRP A 43 -13.22 -0.16 -16.95
N GLN A 44 -12.31 0.81 -17.13
CA GLN A 44 -11.81 1.62 -16.01
C GLN A 44 -12.93 2.41 -15.33
N THR A 45 -13.88 2.93 -16.10
CA THR A 45 -15.03 3.69 -15.59
C THR A 45 -15.99 2.78 -14.82
N GLU A 46 -16.29 1.60 -15.36
CA GLU A 46 -17.12 0.58 -14.70
C GLU A 46 -16.49 0.15 -13.37
N GLN A 47 -15.19 -0.17 -13.34
CA GLN A 47 -14.50 -0.53 -12.10
C GLN A 47 -14.52 0.59 -11.06
N ALA A 48 -14.41 1.85 -11.49
CA ALA A 48 -14.51 3.00 -10.58
C ALA A 48 -15.92 3.16 -10.00
N ALA A 49 -16.96 2.88 -10.78
CA ALA A 49 -18.35 2.90 -10.32
C ALA A 49 -18.62 1.77 -9.31
N ASP A 50 -18.22 0.53 -9.63
CA ASP A 50 -18.36 -0.62 -8.73
C ASP A 50 -17.65 -0.39 -7.40
N PHE A 51 -16.44 0.18 -7.45
CA PHE A 51 -15.68 0.54 -6.25
C PHE A 51 -16.41 1.58 -5.41
N ALA A 52 -17.06 2.58 -6.02
CA ALA A 52 -17.85 3.57 -5.32
C ALA A 52 -19.07 2.95 -4.61
N ASP A 53 -19.75 2.01 -5.28
CA ASP A 53 -20.88 1.28 -4.71
C ASP A 53 -20.48 0.41 -3.51
N ILE A 54 -19.34 -0.29 -3.62
CA ILE A 54 -18.80 -1.11 -2.52
C ILE A 54 -18.45 -0.23 -1.32
N ARG A 55 -17.87 0.95 -1.56
CA ARG A 55 -17.59 1.93 -0.50
C ARG A 55 -18.87 2.43 0.17
N GLN A 56 -19.92 2.69 -0.60
CA GLN A 56 -21.21 3.12 -0.04
C GLN A 56 -21.84 2.00 0.81
N LYS A 57 -21.79 0.75 0.35
CA LYS A 57 -22.24 -0.42 1.13
C LYS A 57 -21.46 -0.55 2.45
N LEU A 58 -20.14 -0.42 2.42
CA LEU A 58 -19.32 -0.49 3.62
C LEU A 58 -19.65 0.65 4.60
N ALA A 59 -19.82 1.87 4.11
CA ALA A 59 -20.22 3.01 4.94
C ALA A 59 -21.57 2.76 5.64
N HIS A 60 -22.53 2.16 4.91
CA HIS A 60 -23.79 1.73 5.49
C HIS A 60 -23.59 0.68 6.60
N HIS A 61 -22.76 -0.34 6.40
CA HIS A 61 -22.44 -1.33 7.44
C HIS A 61 -21.76 -0.71 8.67
N ARG A 62 -20.86 0.27 8.50
CA ARG A 62 -20.24 1.00 9.61
C ARG A 62 -21.23 1.83 10.44
N SER A 63 -22.32 2.29 9.83
CA SER A 63 -23.35 3.09 10.52
C SER A 63 -24.28 2.27 11.42
N LYS A 64 -24.33 0.94 11.26
CA LYS A 64 -25.20 0.07 12.05
C LYS A 64 -24.60 -0.20 13.44
N PRO A 65 -25.41 -0.18 14.53
CA PRO A 65 -24.92 -0.46 15.88
C PRO A 65 -24.37 -1.90 15.97
N GLY A 66 -23.11 -2.02 16.42
CA GLY A 66 -22.23 -3.19 16.27
C GLY A 66 -22.55 -4.47 17.05
N LYS A 67 -23.81 -4.91 17.09
CA LYS A 67 -24.19 -6.17 17.73
C LYS A 67 -23.94 -7.42 16.85
N GLU A 68 -23.88 -7.29 15.53
CA GLU A 68 -23.81 -8.46 14.61
C GLU A 68 -22.39 -9.01 14.37
N TYR A 69 -21.33 -8.25 14.62
CA TYR A 69 -19.94 -8.65 14.28
C TYR A 69 -19.00 -8.75 15.48
N SER A 70 -19.55 -8.84 16.70
CA SER A 70 -18.77 -8.92 17.94
C SER A 70 -18.20 -10.33 18.17
N THR A 71 -17.42 -10.85 17.23
CA THR A 71 -16.43 -11.87 17.56
C THR A 71 -15.23 -11.17 18.18
N LYS A 72 -14.77 -11.63 19.35
CA LYS A 72 -13.52 -11.19 19.96
C LYS A 72 -12.34 -11.65 19.09
N LEU A 73 -12.11 -10.98 17.97
CA LEU A 73 -10.94 -11.21 17.15
C LEU A 73 -9.77 -10.43 17.73
N ALA A 74 -8.70 -11.12 18.08
CA ALA A 74 -7.48 -10.49 18.56
C ALA A 74 -6.68 -9.96 17.35
N LEU A 75 -6.88 -8.68 17.01
CA LEU A 75 -6.09 -8.04 15.96
C LEU A 75 -4.68 -7.67 16.48
N PRO A 76 -3.64 -7.76 15.63
CA PRO A 76 -2.31 -7.28 15.99
C PRO A 76 -2.31 -5.79 16.33
N ARG A 77 -1.31 -5.36 17.09
CA ARG A 77 -1.14 -3.93 17.41
C ARG A 77 -0.81 -3.15 16.14
N LYS A 78 -1.15 -1.86 16.08
CA LYS A 78 -0.82 -1.00 14.94
C LYS A 78 0.65 -1.09 14.53
N SER A 79 1.58 -1.10 15.49
CA SER A 79 3.02 -1.13 15.26
C SER A 79 3.60 -2.51 14.98
N ASP A 80 2.78 -3.56 15.02
CA ASP A 80 3.22 -4.95 14.90
C ASP A 80 3.21 -5.41 13.44
N SER A 81 4.21 -4.96 12.67
CA SER A 81 4.34 -5.29 11.24
C SER A 81 4.39 -6.81 11.00
N MET A 82 5.14 -7.56 11.82
CA MET A 82 5.26 -9.01 11.67
C MET A 82 3.93 -9.72 11.97
N GLY A 83 3.24 -9.33 13.05
CA GLY A 83 1.93 -9.86 13.39
C GLY A 83 0.88 -9.59 12.31
N TRP A 84 0.88 -8.37 11.73
CA TRP A 84 0.01 -8.06 10.58
C TRP A 84 0.37 -8.87 9.33
N CYS A 85 1.66 -9.07 9.06
CA CYS A 85 2.08 -9.88 7.92
C CYS A 85 1.62 -11.34 8.07
N GLN A 86 1.84 -11.94 9.24
CA GLN A 86 1.38 -13.29 9.53
C GLN A 86 -0.14 -13.39 9.47
N PHE A 87 -0.84 -12.40 10.02
CA PHE A 87 -2.31 -12.35 10.01
C PHE A 87 -2.86 -12.23 8.58
N CYS A 88 -2.35 -11.31 7.76
CA CYS A 88 -2.90 -11.03 6.43
C CYS A 88 -2.43 -12.02 5.35
N LEU A 89 -1.15 -12.41 5.39
CA LEU A 89 -0.46 -13.13 4.31
C LEU A 89 0.02 -14.54 4.72
N GLY A 90 -0.10 -14.89 6.00
CA GLY A 90 0.29 -16.20 6.53
C GLY A 90 1.76 -16.27 6.97
N GLU A 91 2.07 -17.36 7.66
CA GLU A 91 3.36 -17.54 8.34
C GLU A 91 4.53 -17.66 7.36
N GLN A 92 4.35 -18.35 6.24
CA GLN A 92 5.42 -18.57 5.26
C GLN A 92 5.89 -17.27 4.60
N ILE A 93 4.96 -16.34 4.34
CA ILE A 93 5.30 -15.03 3.79
C ILE A 93 5.97 -14.17 4.86
N ALA A 94 5.47 -14.20 6.09
CA ALA A 94 6.11 -13.50 7.21
C ALA A 94 7.56 -13.98 7.42
N MET A 95 7.82 -15.29 7.39
CA MET A 95 9.18 -15.82 7.50
C MET A 95 10.09 -15.37 6.34
N LYS A 96 9.58 -15.26 5.12
CA LYS A 96 10.37 -14.75 3.98
C LYS A 96 10.78 -13.28 4.15
N ILE A 97 9.87 -12.45 4.65
CA ILE A 97 10.10 -11.00 4.82
C ILE A 97 10.98 -10.72 6.05
N PHE A 98 10.70 -11.38 7.17
CA PHE A 98 11.35 -11.09 8.46
C PHE A 98 12.52 -12.01 8.77
N GLY A 99 12.47 -13.29 8.38
CA GLY A 99 13.55 -14.26 8.63
C GLY A 99 14.85 -13.94 7.87
N ARG A 100 14.79 -13.12 6.82
CA ARG A 100 15.99 -12.63 6.12
C ARG A 100 16.78 -11.59 6.94
N LYS A 101 16.15 -10.91 7.90
CA LYS A 101 16.77 -9.83 8.70
C LYS A 101 17.63 -10.36 9.87
N ASP A 102 17.41 -11.58 10.33
CA ASP A 102 18.11 -12.15 11.49
C ASP A 102 19.49 -12.75 11.16
N ASN A 103 19.75 -13.12 9.90
CA ASN A 103 21.08 -13.61 9.48
C ASN A 103 22.18 -12.52 9.42
N LYS A 104 21.90 -11.29 9.87
CA LYS A 104 22.89 -10.19 9.96
C LYS A 104 23.24 -9.78 11.40
N LYS A 105 22.76 -10.50 12.42
CA LYS A 105 23.24 -10.34 13.81
C LYS A 105 23.73 -11.68 14.37
N THR A 106 25.05 -11.74 14.46
CA THR A 106 25.91 -12.63 15.25
C THR A 106 25.25 -13.53 16.31
N VAL A 107 25.53 -14.83 16.17
CA VAL A 107 26.06 -15.78 17.18
C VAL A 107 26.02 -15.33 18.66
N ASN A 108 25.47 -16.24 19.46
CA ASN A 108 25.40 -16.34 20.92
C ASN A 108 24.34 -15.48 21.63
N ASP A 109 23.20 -16.09 21.98
CA ASP A 109 22.96 -16.45 23.38
C ASP A 109 21.80 -17.46 23.49
N GLU A 110 22.12 -18.62 24.06
CA GLU A 110 21.16 -19.61 24.49
C GLU A 110 20.59 -19.19 25.85
N LYS A 111 19.29 -18.89 25.93
CA LYS A 111 18.32 -19.55 26.85
C LYS A 111 17.01 -18.78 27.00
N ALA A 112 15.96 -19.61 27.08
CA ALA A 112 14.65 -19.43 27.71
C ALA A 112 13.60 -18.57 26.97
N LEU A 113 12.63 -19.25 26.34
CA LEU A 113 11.34 -19.48 27.02
C LEU A 113 10.57 -20.62 26.33
N GLU A 114 10.37 -21.70 27.06
CA GLU A 114 9.40 -22.76 26.76
C GLU A 114 7.97 -22.23 26.93
N GLY A 115 7.06 -22.65 26.04
CA GLY A 115 5.62 -22.63 26.35
C GLY A 115 4.71 -22.01 25.30
N SER A 116 4.61 -22.63 24.11
CA SER A 116 3.28 -22.89 23.53
C SER A 116 3.39 -23.97 22.46
N ASN A 117 2.44 -24.90 22.52
CA ASN A 117 2.21 -25.96 21.54
C ASN A 117 1.99 -25.35 20.15
N LEU A 118 3.06 -25.15 19.38
CA LEU A 118 2.96 -24.78 17.97
C LEU A 118 2.70 -26.06 17.18
N GLN A 119 1.43 -26.41 17.05
CA GLN A 119 0.99 -27.21 15.91
C GLN A 119 1.45 -26.47 14.66
N THR A 120 2.40 -27.05 13.94
CA THR A 120 2.87 -26.63 12.62
C THR A 120 1.77 -26.86 11.59
N THR A 121 0.65 -26.14 11.73
CA THR A 121 -0.31 -25.97 10.65
C THR A 121 0.26 -24.87 9.77
N ASN A 122 0.52 -25.12 8.49
CA ASN A 122 0.77 -24.07 7.50
C ASN A 122 -0.45 -23.12 7.51
N GLN A 123 -0.45 -22.10 8.40
CA GLN A 123 -1.58 -21.20 8.55
C GLN A 123 -1.56 -20.22 7.38
N GLU A 124 -2.46 -20.45 6.44
CA GLU A 124 -2.79 -19.50 5.38
C GLU A 124 -3.26 -18.18 6.00
N GLY A 125 -2.96 -17.06 5.33
CA GLY A 125 -3.36 -15.74 5.79
C GLY A 125 -4.88 -15.61 5.92
N THR A 126 -5.32 -14.84 6.91
CA THR A 126 -6.73 -14.51 7.09
C THR A 126 -7.16 -13.52 6.00
N PRO A 127 -8.26 -13.78 5.27
CA PRO A 127 -8.76 -12.84 4.27
C PRO A 127 -9.34 -11.57 4.92
N PRO A 128 -9.47 -10.45 4.17
CA PRO A 128 -10.02 -9.20 4.68
C PRO A 128 -11.55 -9.28 4.84
N LEU A 129 -12.00 -10.00 5.87
CA LEU A 129 -13.42 -10.16 6.19
C LEU A 129 -14.03 -8.85 6.71
N LEU A 130 -15.33 -8.66 6.48
CA LEU A 130 -16.03 -7.47 6.99
C LEU A 130 -15.93 -7.35 8.52
N SER A 131 -15.97 -8.47 9.25
CA SER A 131 -15.77 -8.50 10.71
C SER A 131 -14.41 -7.94 11.14
N VAL A 132 -13.36 -8.14 10.32
CA VAL A 132 -12.02 -7.58 10.53
C VAL A 132 -12.00 -6.09 10.21
N LEU A 133 -12.46 -5.74 9.00
CA LEU A 133 -12.40 -4.38 8.47
C LEU A 133 -13.22 -3.36 9.28
N LEU A 134 -14.30 -3.81 9.93
CA LEU A 134 -15.12 -2.97 10.82
C LEU A 134 -14.45 -2.72 12.18
N GLN A 135 -13.48 -3.54 12.59
CA GLN A 135 -12.74 -3.37 13.85
C GLN A 135 -11.47 -2.52 13.68
N ILE A 136 -10.97 -2.38 12.45
CA ILE A 136 -9.78 -1.59 12.14
C ILE A 136 -10.14 -0.09 12.10
N ASN A 137 -9.51 0.69 12.98
CA ASN A 137 -9.61 2.15 12.95
C ASN A 137 -8.75 2.76 11.83
N GLN A 138 -9.00 4.03 11.48
CA GLN A 138 -8.32 4.70 10.37
C GLN A 138 -6.79 4.77 10.53
N ALA A 139 -6.28 4.95 11.75
CA ALA A 139 -4.83 5.03 12.00
C ALA A 139 -4.13 3.68 11.81
N THR A 140 -4.74 2.59 12.26
CA THR A 140 -4.25 1.22 12.04
C THR A 140 -4.37 0.86 10.56
N LEU A 141 -5.47 1.23 9.91
CA LEU A 141 -5.69 0.97 8.49
C LEU A 141 -4.58 1.55 7.60
N LEU A 142 -4.23 2.82 7.84
CA LEU A 142 -3.16 3.49 7.10
C LEU A 142 -1.80 2.82 7.32
N GLN A 143 -1.51 2.39 8.55
CA GLN A 143 -0.28 1.68 8.86
C GLN A 143 -0.20 0.32 8.18
N VAL A 144 -1.30 -0.43 8.19
CA VAL A 144 -1.37 -1.74 7.54
C VAL A 144 -1.23 -1.58 6.02
N LEU A 145 -1.83 -0.55 5.43
CA LEU A 145 -1.64 -0.23 4.01
C LEU A 145 -0.17 0.08 3.70
N GLU A 146 0.50 0.87 4.54
CA GLU A 146 1.94 1.17 4.41
C GLU A 146 2.77 -0.12 4.45
N TYR A 147 2.53 -1.00 5.42
CA TYR A 147 3.20 -2.29 5.49
C TYR A 147 2.98 -3.14 4.24
N HIS A 148 1.75 -3.20 3.71
CA HIS A 148 1.49 -3.95 2.49
C HIS A 148 2.25 -3.39 1.28
N VAL A 149 2.47 -2.07 1.19
CA VAL A 149 3.28 -1.45 0.14
C VAL A 149 4.75 -1.82 0.31
N GLU A 150 5.29 -1.80 1.53
CA GLU A 150 6.67 -2.26 1.81
C GLU A 150 6.86 -3.73 1.44
N TRP A 151 5.92 -4.60 1.81
CA TRP A 151 6.00 -6.03 1.50
C TRP A 151 5.90 -6.32 0.00
N LEU A 152 5.14 -5.52 -0.74
CA LEU A 152 5.00 -5.67 -2.19
C LEU A 152 6.35 -5.58 -2.91
N GLU A 153 7.25 -4.72 -2.45
CA GLU A 153 8.60 -4.58 -3.02
C GLU A 153 9.46 -5.82 -2.77
N GLU A 154 9.28 -6.49 -1.63
CA GLU A 154 10.10 -7.64 -1.21
C GLU A 154 9.64 -8.99 -1.78
N ILE A 155 8.31 -9.24 -1.80
CA ILE A 155 7.75 -10.55 -2.19
C ILE A 155 7.06 -10.55 -3.56
N GLY A 156 6.84 -9.38 -4.16
CA GLY A 156 6.02 -9.23 -5.35
C GLY A 156 4.52 -9.34 -5.07
N PHE A 157 3.70 -9.24 -6.13
CA PHE A 157 2.24 -9.17 -6.00
C PHE A 157 1.61 -10.57 -5.89
N SER A 158 0.98 -10.86 -4.76
CA SER A 158 0.16 -12.07 -4.59
C SER A 158 -1.34 -11.76 -4.67
N HIS A 159 -2.15 -12.78 -4.97
CA HIS A 159 -3.60 -12.63 -5.04
C HIS A 159 -4.20 -12.20 -3.68
N ASP A 160 -3.72 -12.77 -2.57
CA ASP A 160 -4.19 -12.43 -1.23
C ASP A 160 -3.79 -11.02 -0.81
N GLN A 161 -2.58 -10.58 -1.19
CA GLN A 161 -2.16 -9.20 -1.02
C GLN A 161 -3.06 -8.24 -1.82
N GLY A 162 -3.46 -8.63 -3.04
CA GLY A 162 -4.42 -7.88 -3.86
C GLY A 162 -5.79 -7.71 -3.19
N LYS A 163 -6.33 -8.77 -2.56
CA LYS A 163 -7.59 -8.69 -1.78
C LYS A 163 -7.45 -7.69 -0.64
N TRP A 164 -6.33 -7.75 0.10
CA TRP A 164 -6.06 -6.84 1.20
C TRP A 164 -5.90 -5.40 0.74
N PHE A 165 -5.16 -5.13 -0.33
CA PHE A 165 -5.07 -3.80 -0.92
C PHE A 165 -6.46 -3.27 -1.26
N TYR A 166 -7.26 -4.03 -2.02
CA TYR A 166 -8.59 -3.61 -2.40
C TYR A 166 -9.47 -3.29 -1.17
N ALA A 167 -9.50 -4.19 -0.18
CA ALA A 167 -10.28 -4.02 1.04
C ALA A 167 -9.86 -2.79 1.85
N LEU A 168 -8.56 -2.56 2.01
CA LEU A 168 -8.03 -1.39 2.72
C LEU A 168 -8.38 -0.09 1.97
N LEU A 169 -8.30 -0.09 0.63
CA LEU A 169 -8.67 1.05 -0.20
C LEU A 169 -10.16 1.39 -0.10
N VAL A 170 -11.04 0.39 -0.06
CA VAL A 170 -12.48 0.60 0.18
C VAL A 170 -12.71 1.29 1.52
N CYS A 171 -11.94 0.90 2.54
CA CYS A 171 -12.07 1.41 3.89
C CYS A 171 -11.43 2.81 4.11
N LEU A 172 -10.68 3.35 3.14
CA LEU A 172 -10.04 4.67 3.27
C LEU A 172 -11.07 5.80 3.31
N GLU A 173 -11.10 6.57 4.38
CA GLU A 173 -11.95 7.75 4.52
C GLU A 173 -11.44 8.94 3.68
N LYS A 174 -12.37 9.81 3.23
CA LYS A 174 -12.07 11.06 2.51
C LYS A 174 -12.37 12.25 3.44
N PRO A 175 -11.64 13.38 3.34
CA PRO A 175 -10.55 13.67 2.40
C PRO A 175 -9.25 12.91 2.74
N LEU A 176 -8.48 12.55 1.71
CA LEU A 176 -7.20 11.87 1.89
C LEU A 176 -6.14 12.87 2.38
N LEU A 177 -5.30 12.43 3.30
CA LEU A 177 -4.12 13.18 3.70
C LEU A 177 -3.07 13.17 2.57
N PRO A 178 -2.20 14.20 2.49
CA PRO A 178 -1.12 14.24 1.50
C PRO A 178 -0.22 12.99 1.53
N GLU A 179 0.11 12.51 2.73
CA GLU A 179 0.92 11.30 2.91
C GLU A 179 0.23 10.05 2.35
N THR A 180 -1.06 9.88 2.64
CA THR A 180 -1.85 8.77 2.07
C THR A 180 -1.90 8.86 0.53
N THR A 181 -2.05 10.07 0.00
CA THR A 181 -2.03 10.29 -1.46
C THR A 181 -0.66 9.93 -2.05
N SER A 182 0.43 10.28 -1.37
CA SER A 182 1.80 9.91 -1.75
C SER A 182 1.95 8.38 -1.79
N LEU A 183 1.51 7.69 -0.73
CA LEU A 183 1.55 6.23 -0.60
C LEU A 183 0.77 5.54 -1.72
N LEU A 184 -0.46 5.99 -2.03
CA LEU A 184 -1.26 5.44 -3.13
C LEU A 184 -0.59 5.60 -4.49
N ARG A 185 0.07 6.73 -4.72
CA ARG A 185 0.83 6.94 -5.96
C ARG A 185 2.06 6.03 -6.02
N THR A 186 2.73 5.77 -4.89
CA THR A 186 3.84 4.81 -4.81
C THR A 186 3.37 3.41 -5.14
N LEU A 187 2.30 2.95 -4.49
CA LEU A 187 1.65 1.67 -4.80
C LEU A 187 1.31 1.55 -6.30
N ALA A 188 0.67 2.57 -6.88
CA ALA A 188 0.31 2.55 -8.30
C ALA A 188 1.53 2.47 -9.23
N ARG A 189 2.65 3.13 -8.88
CA ARG A 189 3.91 3.01 -9.64
C ARG A 189 4.50 1.60 -9.52
N LEU A 190 4.49 1.00 -8.33
CA LEU A 190 4.94 -0.38 -8.14
C LEU A 190 4.10 -1.36 -8.96
N CYS A 191 2.77 -1.23 -8.91
CA CYS A 191 1.87 -2.02 -9.77
C CYS A 191 2.19 -1.83 -11.26
N ALA A 192 2.46 -0.60 -11.70
CA ALA A 192 2.82 -0.32 -13.09
C ALA A 192 4.15 -0.97 -13.50
N THR A 193 5.17 -0.94 -12.62
CA THR A 193 6.46 -1.61 -12.84
C THR A 193 6.31 -3.12 -12.91
N LEU A 194 5.55 -3.73 -11.99
CA LEU A 194 5.27 -5.17 -12.01
C LEU A 194 4.47 -5.58 -13.25
N ARG A 195 3.53 -4.74 -13.70
CA ARG A 195 2.80 -4.97 -14.95
C ARG A 195 3.70 -4.87 -16.18
N ALA A 196 4.69 -3.97 -16.17
CA ALA A 196 5.63 -3.81 -17.27
C ALA A 196 6.54 -5.04 -17.47
N SER A 197 6.75 -5.87 -16.44
CA SER A 197 7.49 -7.12 -16.57
C SER A 197 6.67 -8.31 -17.11
N LEU A 198 5.37 -8.12 -17.38
CA LEU A 198 4.54 -9.19 -17.95
C LEU A 198 4.87 -9.39 -19.43
N VAL A 199 5.12 -10.65 -19.82
CA VAL A 199 5.44 -11.05 -21.19
C VAL A 199 4.27 -11.81 -21.79
N PHE A 200 3.90 -11.51 -23.04
CA PHE A 200 2.99 -12.35 -23.82
C PHE A 200 3.72 -13.64 -24.18
N TYR A 201 3.30 -14.78 -23.62
CA TYR A 201 3.61 -16.07 -24.24
C TYR A 201 2.60 -16.29 -25.35
N SER A 202 3.00 -16.01 -26.60
CA SER A 202 2.24 -16.47 -27.76
C SER A 202 2.38 -17.99 -27.81
N THR A 203 1.35 -18.72 -27.40
CA THR A 203 1.21 -20.13 -27.79
C THR A 203 0.82 -20.15 -29.26
N ASP A 204 1.79 -20.45 -30.12
CA ASP A 204 1.57 -20.86 -31.52
C ASP A 204 0.75 -22.16 -31.60
#